data_AF-A0A1Y1SXY1-F1
#
_entry.id   AF-A0A1Y1SXY1-F1
#
_cell.length_a   1.000
_cell.length_b   1.000
_cell.length_c   1.000
_cell.angle_alpha   90.00
_cell.angle_beta   90.00
_cell.angle_gamma   90.00
#
_symmetry.space_group_name_H-M   'P 1'
#
loop_
_entity.id
_entity.type
_entity.pdbx_description
1 polymer ?
#
loop_
_entity_poly.entity_id
_entity_poly.type
_entity_poly.pdbx_seq_one_letter_code
_entity_poly.pdbx_strand_id
1 'polypeptide(L)'
;MKKVYRAVTKDVAEDQLLNLEEKWGSKYPVVIESWQRNWEQLSQYFEYTEPIRKIIYTTNAVEGFHRQIRKVTKTKGAFTNDMSLLKLVYLATRNIEKKWTAPLHNWSLTIQQFYIKFGDRIPLAINANSTGASPSGIETSDRV
;
A
#
# COMPACT_ATOMS: atom_id res chain seq x y z
N MET A 1 -12.73 7.81 10.68
CA MET A 1 -11.81 7.51 9.57
C MET A 1 -12.03 6.13 8.98
N LYS A 2 -11.90 5.01 9.71
CA LYS A 2 -12.12 3.66 9.15
C LYS A 2 -13.46 3.46 8.41
N LYS A 3 -14.53 4.10 8.87
CA LYS A 3 -15.86 4.05 8.23
C LYS A 3 -15.88 4.68 6.83
N VAL A 4 -15.10 5.73 6.61
CA VAL A 4 -14.96 6.38 5.30
C VAL A 4 -14.26 5.43 4.34
N TYR A 5 -13.10 4.88 4.75
CA TYR A 5 -12.30 4.04 3.86
C TYR A 5 -12.91 2.66 3.53
N ARG A 6 -13.73 2.13 4.45
CA ARG A 6 -14.40 0.84 4.30
C ARG A 6 -15.82 0.95 3.74
N ALA A 7 -16.26 2.15 3.34
CA ALA A 7 -17.54 2.32 2.70
C ALA A 7 -17.63 1.47 1.42
N VAL A 8 -18.84 1.04 1.07
CA VAL A 8 -19.03 0.20 -0.12
C VAL A 8 -18.90 1.03 -1.39
N THR A 9 -19.49 2.23 -1.39
CA THR A 9 -19.50 3.18 -2.51
C THR A 9 -18.94 4.54 -2.09
N LYS A 10 -18.64 5.39 -3.08
CA LYS A 10 -18.18 6.77 -2.85
C LYS A 10 -19.22 7.60 -2.08
N ASP A 11 -20.50 7.52 -2.45
CA ASP A 11 -21.58 8.28 -1.81
C ASP A 11 -21.68 7.96 -0.32
N VAL A 12 -21.64 6.66 0.03
CA VAL A 12 -21.63 6.24 1.44
C VAL A 12 -20.38 6.75 2.17
N ALA A 13 -19.25 6.86 1.47
CA ALA A 13 -18.03 7.40 2.05
C ALA A 13 -18.14 8.91 2.32
N GLU A 14 -18.82 9.65 1.45
CA GLU A 14 -19.12 11.09 1.62
C GLU A 14 -20.02 11.31 2.83
N ASP A 15 -21.08 10.52 2.98
CA ASP A 15 -21.93 10.55 4.18
C ASP A 15 -21.12 10.26 5.45
N GLN A 16 -20.22 9.27 5.39
CA GLN A 16 -19.34 8.98 6.53
C GLN A 16 -18.30 10.08 6.80
N LEU A 17 -17.93 10.87 5.80
CA LEU A 17 -17.05 12.02 5.95
C LEU A 17 -17.78 13.19 6.64
N LEU A 18 -19.04 13.45 6.29
CA LEU A 18 -19.88 14.43 6.99
C LEU A 18 -20.07 14.06 8.46
N ASN A 19 -20.37 12.79 8.73
CA ASN A 19 -20.45 12.26 10.11
C ASN A 19 -19.12 12.37 10.87
N LEU A 20 -17.99 12.29 10.16
CA LEU A 20 -16.66 12.47 10.76
C LEU A 20 -16.45 13.93 11.18
N GLU A 21 -16.84 14.86 10.30
CA GLU A 21 -16.75 16.30 10.51
C GLU A 21 -17.65 16.76 11.66
N GLU A 22 -18.90 16.29 11.74
CA GLU A 22 -19.78 16.61 12.86
C GLU A 22 -19.17 16.21 14.20
N LYS A 23 -18.54 15.02 14.25
CA LYS A 23 -17.97 14.49 15.49
C LYS A 23 -16.62 15.10 15.88
N TRP A 24 -15.78 15.44 14.90
CA TRP A 24 -14.37 15.78 15.14
C TRP A 24 -13.93 17.12 14.57
N GLY A 25 -14.76 17.78 13.76
CA GLY A 25 -14.44 19.04 13.09
C GLY A 25 -14.13 20.18 14.05
N SER A 26 -14.82 20.23 15.19
CA SER A 26 -14.53 21.22 16.24
C SER A 26 -13.14 21.06 16.87
N LYS A 27 -12.66 19.82 17.02
CA LYS A 27 -11.38 19.51 17.65
C LYS A 27 -10.22 19.50 16.67
N TYR A 28 -10.45 19.07 15.43
CA TYR A 28 -9.43 18.88 14.41
C TYR A 28 -9.84 19.47 13.05
N PRO A 29 -10.12 20.80 12.97
CA PRO A 29 -10.64 21.42 11.74
C PRO A 29 -9.67 21.28 10.55
N VAL A 30 -8.37 21.44 10.79
CA VAL A 30 -7.32 21.31 9.75
C VAL A 30 -7.27 19.91 9.14
N VAL A 31 -7.58 18.87 9.93
CA VAL A 31 -7.62 17.50 9.43
C VAL A 31 -8.80 17.32 8.50
N ILE A 32 -9.99 17.80 8.88
CA ILE A 32 -11.19 17.73 8.05
C ILE A 32 -11.01 18.52 6.74
N GLU A 33 -10.47 19.74 6.82
CA GLU A 33 -10.19 20.56 5.65
C GLU A 33 -9.24 19.86 4.67
N SER A 34 -8.17 19.23 5.19
CA SER A 34 -7.24 18.45 4.36
C SER A 34 -7.93 17.27 3.67
N TRP A 35 -8.87 16.60 4.34
CA TRP A 35 -9.65 15.53 3.73
C TRP A 35 -10.59 16.03 2.64
N GLN A 36 -11.31 17.13 2.88
CA GLN A 36 -12.21 17.74 1.91
C GLN A 36 -11.43 18.23 0.68
N ARG A 37 -10.30 18.93 0.89
CA ARG A 37 -9.45 19.44 -0.19
C ARG A 37 -8.89 18.33 -1.07
N ASN A 38 -8.52 17.19 -0.49
CA ASN A 38 -7.95 16.06 -1.21
C ASN A 38 -8.98 14.98 -1.57
N TRP A 39 -10.27 15.23 -1.36
CA TRP A 39 -11.31 14.20 -1.47
C TRP A 39 -11.38 13.55 -2.84
N GLU A 40 -11.20 14.33 -3.90
CA GLU A 40 -11.20 13.83 -5.27
C GLU A 40 -10.14 12.73 -5.46
N GLN A 41 -8.91 12.99 -5.01
CA GLN A 41 -7.80 12.03 -5.09
C GLN A 41 -8.01 10.84 -4.14
N LEU A 42 -8.48 11.13 -2.93
CA LEU A 42 -8.73 10.11 -1.90
C LEU A 42 -9.89 9.19 -2.23
N SER A 43 -10.81 9.58 -3.12
CA SER A 43 -11.98 8.77 -3.50
C SER A 43 -11.79 7.97 -4.78
N GLN A 44 -10.72 8.18 -5.55
CA GLN A 44 -10.44 7.42 -6.77
C GLN A 44 -10.35 5.91 -6.53
N TYR A 45 -9.90 5.48 -5.36
CA TYR A 45 -9.76 4.06 -5.08
C TYR A 45 -11.12 3.31 -5.03
N PHE A 46 -12.25 4.02 -4.93
CA PHE A 46 -13.60 3.42 -5.03
C PHE A 46 -13.89 2.81 -6.40
N GLU A 47 -13.14 3.18 -7.43
CA GLU A 47 -13.23 2.54 -8.75
C GLU A 47 -12.71 1.09 -8.76
N TYR A 48 -12.05 0.64 -7.69
CA TYR A 48 -11.54 -0.72 -7.57
C TYR A 48 -12.46 -1.60 -6.72
N THR A 49 -12.43 -2.90 -7.00
CA THR A 49 -13.19 -3.88 -6.22
C THR A 49 -12.61 -4.04 -4.81
N GLU A 50 -13.43 -4.54 -3.89
CA GLU A 50 -13.05 -4.68 -2.47
C GLU A 50 -11.69 -5.39 -2.24
N PRO A 51 -11.34 -6.48 -2.96
CA PRO A 51 -10.02 -7.13 -2.79
C PRO A 51 -8.85 -6.19 -3.08
N ILE A 52 -8.97 -5.33 -4.10
CA ILE A 52 -7.94 -4.34 -4.46
C ILE A 52 -7.93 -3.19 -3.44
N ARG A 53 -9.11 -2.67 -3.06
CA ARG A 53 -9.23 -1.59 -2.07
C ARG A 53 -8.58 -1.97 -0.75
N LYS A 54 -8.73 -3.23 -0.33
CA LYS A 54 -8.11 -3.77 0.88
C LYS A 54 -6.60 -3.70 0.86
N ILE A 55 -5.96 -3.92 -0.28
CA ILE A 55 -4.51 -3.76 -0.42
C ILE A 55 -4.13 -2.28 -0.27
N ILE A 56 -4.86 -1.38 -0.93
CA ILE A 56 -4.57 0.06 -0.94
C ILE A 56 -4.64 0.68 0.47
N TYR A 57 -5.71 0.43 1.23
CA TYR A 57 -5.83 1.02 2.57
C TYR A 57 -5.03 0.28 3.65
N THR A 58 -4.38 -0.85 3.33
CA THR A 58 -3.55 -1.57 4.29
C THR A 58 -2.18 -0.91 4.37
N THR A 59 -1.93 -0.17 5.44
CA THR A 59 -0.67 0.55 5.66
C THR A 59 0.45 -0.33 6.23
N ASN A 60 0.17 -1.60 6.59
CA ASN A 60 1.09 -2.50 7.28
C ASN A 60 2.47 -2.64 6.58
N ALA A 61 2.50 -2.72 5.26
CA ALA A 61 3.75 -2.88 4.51
C ALA A 61 4.63 -1.63 4.60
N VAL A 62 4.04 -0.45 4.33
CA VAL A 62 4.73 0.84 4.37
C VAL A 62 5.13 1.22 5.80
N GLU A 63 4.24 1.02 6.78
CA GLU A 63 4.54 1.24 8.20
C GLU A 63 5.64 0.30 8.70
N GLY A 64 5.60 -0.98 8.32
CA GLY A 64 6.61 -1.96 8.63
C GLY A 64 7.98 -1.57 8.09
N PHE A 65 8.04 -1.14 6.82
CA PHE A 65 9.25 -0.61 6.20
C PHE A 65 9.78 0.62 6.94
N HIS A 66 8.95 1.65 7.13
CA HIS A 66 9.33 2.87 7.83
C HIS A 66 9.81 2.61 9.26
N ARG A 67 9.18 1.66 9.98
CA ARG A 67 9.61 1.26 11.32
C ARG A 67 11.03 0.70 11.31
N GLN A 68 11.39 -0.13 10.33
CA GLN A 68 12.74 -0.68 10.21
C GLN A 68 13.76 0.40 9.83
N ILE A 69 13.42 1.30 8.91
CA ILE A 69 14.27 2.45 8.57
C ILE A 69 14.52 3.33 9.79
N ARG A 70 13.48 3.73 10.53
CA ARG A 70 13.64 4.50 11.78
C ARG A 70 14.49 3.76 12.82
N LYS A 71 14.39 2.43 12.89
CA LYS A 71 15.19 1.62 13.82
C LYS A 71 16.68 1.67 13.51
N VAL A 72 17.07 1.68 12.23
CA VAL A 72 18.48 1.72 11.84
C VAL A 72 19.06 3.14 11.85
N THR A 73 18.23 4.16 11.64
CA THR A 73 18.69 5.56 11.64
C THR A 73 18.72 6.17 13.03
N LYS A 74 17.84 5.78 13.96
CA LYS A 74 17.78 6.37 15.32
C LYS A 74 19.08 6.25 16.13
N THR A 75 19.93 5.28 15.82
CA THR A 75 21.20 5.04 16.52
C THR A 75 22.37 5.81 15.89
N LYS A 76 22.15 6.51 14.77
CA LYS A 76 23.14 7.34 14.09
C LYS A 76 22.81 8.80 14.36
N GLY A 77 23.66 9.49 15.11
CA GLY A 77 23.45 10.89 15.49
C GLY A 77 23.57 11.86 14.30
N ALA A 78 24.58 11.68 13.45
CA ALA A 78 24.78 12.44 12.23
C ALA A 78 25.45 11.56 11.15
N PHE A 79 25.18 11.88 9.88
CA PHE A 79 25.84 11.25 8.74
C PHE A 79 26.93 12.18 8.20
N THR A 80 28.05 11.60 7.78
CA THR A 80 29.21 12.36 7.25
C THR A 80 28.98 12.89 5.85
N ASN A 81 28.12 12.23 5.06
CA ASN A 81 27.67 12.64 3.73
C ASN A 81 26.41 11.87 3.33
N ASP A 82 25.72 12.34 2.29
CA ASP A 82 24.48 11.75 1.77
C ASP A 82 24.68 10.30 1.30
N MET A 83 25.85 9.98 0.75
CA MET A 83 26.17 8.61 0.32
C MET A 83 26.21 7.62 1.48
N SER A 84 26.61 8.06 2.67
CA SER A 84 26.64 7.23 3.87
C SER A 84 25.22 6.91 4.36
N LEU A 85 24.31 7.88 4.27
CA LEU A 85 22.89 7.68 4.53
C LEU A 85 22.27 6.72 3.49
N LEU A 86 22.53 6.96 2.21
CA LEU A 86 22.01 6.13 1.12
C LEU A 86 22.45 4.66 1.26
N LYS A 87 23.74 4.43 1.55
CA LYS A 87 24.26 3.07 1.81
C LYS A 87 23.56 2.40 2.99
N LEU A 88 23.31 3.13 4.07
CA LEU A 88 22.60 2.58 5.22
C LEU A 88 21.15 2.19 4.87
N VAL A 89 20.43 3.07 4.17
CA VAL A 89 19.06 2.80 3.71
C VAL A 89 19.05 1.60 2.78
N TYR A 90 19.97 1.53 1.82
CA TYR A 90 20.12 0.40 0.91
C TYR A 90 20.33 -0.93 1.65
N LEU A 91 21.27 -0.97 2.60
CA LEU A 91 21.53 -2.17 3.39
C LEU A 91 20.33 -2.57 4.25
N ALA A 92 19.60 -1.60 4.80
CA ALA A 92 18.38 -1.85 5.55
C ALA A 92 17.28 -2.43 4.65
N THR A 93 17.04 -1.84 3.48
CA THR A 93 16.10 -2.35 2.47
C THR A 93 16.44 -3.78 2.08
N ARG A 94 17.70 -4.07 1.74
CA ARG A 94 18.13 -5.43 1.39
C ARG A 94 17.90 -6.46 2.52
N ASN A 95 18.03 -6.03 3.78
CA ASN A 95 17.73 -6.89 4.92
C ASN A 95 16.23 -7.08 5.17
N ILE A 96 15.40 -6.09 4.81
CA ILE A 96 13.93 -6.18 4.87
C ILE A 96 13.44 -7.13 3.77
N GLU A 97 13.92 -6.97 2.54
CA GLU A 97 13.57 -7.81 1.38
C GLU A 97 13.78 -9.30 1.65
N LYS A 98 14.88 -9.66 2.31
CA LYS A 98 15.15 -11.06 2.73
C LYS A 98 14.06 -11.67 3.61
N LYS A 99 13.25 -10.85 4.30
CA LYS A 99 12.16 -11.29 5.18
C LYS A 99 10.79 -11.21 4.51
N TRP A 100 10.69 -10.58 3.34
CA TRP A 100 9.45 -10.46 2.57
C TRP A 100 9.24 -11.69 1.68
N THR A 101 9.11 -12.85 2.31
CA THR A 101 8.86 -14.13 1.63
C THR A 101 7.40 -14.59 1.72
N ALA A 102 6.61 -13.98 2.60
CA ALA A 102 5.22 -14.35 2.81
C ALA A 102 4.34 -13.89 1.62
N PRO A 103 3.49 -14.76 1.07
CA PRO A 103 2.57 -14.37 0.00
C PRO A 103 1.52 -13.39 0.50
N LEU A 104 1.06 -12.51 -0.38
CA LEU A 104 -0.04 -11.61 -0.07
C LEU A 104 -1.34 -12.41 0.14
N HIS A 105 -2.06 -12.09 1.22
CA HIS A 105 -3.33 -12.73 1.54
C HIS A 105 -4.36 -12.48 0.42
N ASN A 106 -5.03 -13.53 -0.04
CA ASN A 106 -6.01 -13.50 -1.14
C ASN A 106 -5.47 -12.93 -2.47
N TRP A 107 -4.17 -13.03 -2.73
CA TRP A 107 -3.57 -12.52 -3.96
C TRP A 107 -4.19 -13.08 -5.24
N SER A 108 -4.54 -14.38 -5.24
CA SER A 108 -5.17 -15.05 -6.38
C SER A 108 -6.51 -14.40 -6.78
N LEU A 109 -7.32 -13.97 -5.81
CA LEU A 109 -8.56 -13.25 -6.09
C LEU A 109 -8.27 -11.85 -6.60
N THR A 110 -7.35 -11.14 -5.94
CA THR A 110 -7.00 -9.76 -6.30
C THR A 110 -6.40 -9.65 -7.71
N ILE A 111 -5.52 -10.57 -8.11
CA ILE A 111 -4.88 -10.53 -9.44
C ILE A 111 -5.90 -10.78 -10.56
N GLN A 112 -6.91 -11.60 -10.34
CA GLN A 112 -8.02 -11.78 -11.28
C GLN A 112 -8.84 -10.50 -11.44
N GLN A 113 -9.11 -9.79 -10.35
CA GLN A 113 -9.80 -8.49 -10.39
C GLN A 113 -8.98 -7.43 -11.13
N PHE A 114 -7.66 -7.44 -10.95
CA PHE A 114 -6.73 -6.60 -11.68
C PHE A 114 -6.74 -6.91 -13.18
N TYR A 115 -6.73 -8.19 -13.55
CA TYR A 115 -6.84 -8.61 -14.95
C TYR A 115 -8.16 -8.17 -15.59
N ILE A 116 -9.30 -8.32 -14.90
CA ILE A 116 -10.59 -7.87 -15.41
C ILE A 116 -10.58 -6.36 -15.68
N LYS A 117 -9.92 -5.55 -14.82
CA LYS A 117 -9.88 -4.08 -14.98
C LYS A 117 -8.86 -3.61 -16.01
N PHE A 118 -7.72 -4.29 -16.16
CA PHE A 118 -6.57 -3.81 -16.95
C PHE A 118 -6.20 -4.69 -18.16
N GLY A 119 -6.86 -5.83 -18.34
CA GLY A 119 -6.66 -6.77 -19.43
C GLY A 119 -5.20 -7.21 -19.58
N ASP A 120 -4.71 -7.14 -20.81
CA ASP A 120 -3.39 -7.62 -21.22
C ASP A 120 -2.20 -6.87 -20.60
N ARG A 121 -2.45 -5.73 -19.92
CA ARG A 121 -1.39 -5.03 -19.16
C ARG A 121 -0.90 -5.83 -17.96
N ILE A 122 -1.71 -6.79 -17.48
CA ILE A 122 -1.39 -7.63 -16.34
C ILE A 122 -1.42 -9.07 -16.81
N PRO A 123 -0.28 -9.66 -17.22
CA PRO A 123 -0.27 -11.04 -17.65
C PRO A 123 -0.67 -11.93 -16.47
N LEU A 124 -1.78 -12.65 -16.64
CA LEU A 124 -2.12 -13.74 -15.75
C LEU A 124 -1.14 -14.88 -16.06
N ALA A 125 -0.12 -15.05 -15.22
CA ALA A 125 0.68 -16.26 -15.19
C ALA A 125 -0.15 -17.43 -14.63
N ILE A 126 -1.26 -17.76 -15.30
CA ILE A 126 -2.03 -18.99 -15.10
C ILE A 126 -1.37 -20.04 -15.99
N ASN A 127 -0.12 -20.37 -15.71
CA ASN A 127 0.46 -21.60 -16.22
C ASN A 127 0.14 -22.68 -15.20
N ALA A 128 -0.62 -23.68 -15.65
CA ALA A 128 -1.04 -24.86 -14.92
C ALA A 128 0.16 -25.60 -14.33
N ASN A 129 0.43 -25.42 -13.04
CA ASN A 129 1.17 -26.39 -12.25
C ASN A 129 0.18 -27.06 -11.30
N SER A 130 -0.10 -28.34 -11.52
CA SER A 130 -0.85 -29.24 -10.64
C SER A 130 -0.14 -29.53 -9.30
N THR A 131 0.77 -28.67 -8.87
CA THR A 131 1.53 -28.78 -7.62
C THR A 131 1.68 -27.39 -7.03
N GLY A 132 0.98 -27.16 -5.91
CA GLY A 132 0.86 -25.86 -5.26
C GLY A 132 2.18 -25.28 -4.74
N ALA A 133 2.88 -24.57 -5.61
CA ALA A 133 3.97 -23.68 -5.24
C ALA A 133 3.67 -22.26 -5.74
N SER A 134 3.79 -21.28 -4.84
CA SER A 134 3.66 -19.85 -5.12
C SER A 134 4.58 -19.43 -6.29
N PRO A 135 4.19 -18.46 -7.13
CA PRO A 135 5.01 -18.01 -8.23
C PRO A 135 6.34 -17.46 -7.70
N SER A 136 7.42 -18.16 -8.02
CA SER A 136 8.79 -17.68 -7.90
C SER A 136 8.97 -16.47 -8.83
N GLY A 137 9.82 -15.54 -8.37
CA GLY A 137 9.89 -14.17 -8.83
C GLY A 137 9.98 -13.96 -10.33
N ILE A 138 9.50 -12.78 -10.73
CA ILE A 138 9.74 -12.15 -12.03
C ILE A 138 11.24 -12.29 -12.33
N GLU A 139 11.55 -13.03 -13.41
CA GLU A 139 12.89 -13.16 -13.94
C GLU A 139 13.47 -11.77 -14.17
N THR A 140 14.58 -11.48 -13.50
CA THR A 140 15.41 -10.32 -13.76
C THR A 140 16.22 -10.62 -15.01
N SER A 141 15.59 -10.48 -16.18
CA SER A 141 16.35 -10.28 -17.42
C SER A 141 16.78 -8.83 -17.49
N ASP A 142 18.07 -8.66 -17.77
CA ASP A 142 18.72 -7.44 -18.23
C ASP A 142 19.24 -6.52 -17.12
N ARG A 143 20.35 -7.01 -16.54
CA ARG A 143 21.49 -6.16 -16.23
C ARG A 143 22.07 -5.60 -17.54
N VAL A 144 22.15 -4.27 -17.63
CA VAL A 144 23.28 -3.56 -18.24
C VAL A 144 23.81 -2.59 -17.20
#